data_AF-K2CRQ9-F1
#
_entry.id   AF-K2CRQ9-F1
#
_cell.length_a   1.000
_cell.length_b   1.000
_cell.length_c   1.000
_cell.angle_alpha   90.00
_cell.angle_beta   90.00
_cell.angle_gamma   90.00
#
_symmetry.space_group_name_H-M   'P 1'
#
loop_
_entity.id
_entity.type
_entity.pdbx_description
1 polymer ?
#
loop_
_entity_poly.entity_id
_entity_poly.type
_entity_poly.pdbx_seq_one_letter_code
_entity_poly.pdbx_strand_id
1 'polypeptide(L)'
;MSNFDRGFGEVLLLLVGHPHIYNINTRAHIQLGAGEPMLILSQPGDDFELRFQPEFSGKEILVIEESDNFLRVYSFSDLQVKAAKLLQASNQFPAVAKKQLSTTITALSRKMPVHSSLEGTETLTSVETVPCCEELFLQLQPVGEGLNLKIRVRPFGSAGPAFLPAQGLHEVYAQIEDRKLHTVRNFDHETDELRALAEQVPILAGISSESSDVIFAEAERSLELLLQLNDVRGVVLEWPADARIKKVRAVSFDRLRLKVEGSQKWFALEGQLTIDEDKIIDLQRLLQLYSESGSRFVPIGEGQFIALTEDFRRRLNDIYSFSESQHGQLRVHQLAIPALDEAFADQPNIIFDERWRKVLQRLKSADTMQFAIPSTLTVDLREYQLEAFQWLCRMDYLGMGACLADDMGLGKTVEAL
;
A
#
# COMPACT_ATOMS: atom_id res chain seq x y z
N MET A 1 41.08 20.33 -18.85
CA MET A 1 40.08 19.25 -18.79
C MET A 1 39.69 18.93 -20.23
N SER A 2 39.77 17.65 -20.60
CA SER A 2 40.01 17.14 -21.96
C SER A 2 38.82 17.28 -22.91
N ASN A 3 39.10 17.53 -24.19
CA ASN A 3 38.16 17.57 -25.32
C ASN A 3 37.16 16.40 -25.42
N PHE A 4 37.38 15.28 -24.70
CA PHE A 4 36.47 14.14 -24.63
C PHE A 4 35.14 14.46 -23.92
N ASP A 5 35.13 15.35 -22.92
CA ASP A 5 33.91 15.70 -22.16
C ASP A 5 32.90 16.49 -23.02
N ARG A 6 33.40 17.25 -24.01
CA ARG A 6 32.57 18.00 -24.96
C ARG A 6 31.88 17.07 -25.96
N GLY A 7 32.60 16.07 -26.45
CA GLY A 7 32.07 15.09 -27.43
C GLY A 7 30.94 14.23 -26.86
N PHE A 8 31.02 13.81 -25.60
CA PHE A 8 29.94 13.02 -25.00
C PHE A 8 28.66 13.84 -24.78
N GLY A 9 28.77 15.11 -24.36
CA GLY A 9 27.63 16.00 -24.22
C GLY A 9 26.92 16.28 -25.55
N GLU A 10 27.68 16.53 -26.62
CA GLU A 10 27.12 16.76 -27.97
C GLU A 10 26.38 15.54 -28.51
N VAL A 11 26.88 14.33 -28.21
CA VAL A 11 26.20 13.08 -28.55
C VAL A 11 24.85 12.96 -27.83
N LEU A 12 24.76 13.36 -26.56
CA LEU A 12 23.49 13.31 -25.82
C LEU A 12 22.43 14.26 -26.41
N LEU A 13 22.83 15.41 -26.92
CA LEU A 13 21.91 16.31 -27.64
C LEU A 13 21.36 15.68 -28.92
N LEU A 14 22.21 14.96 -29.67
CA LEU A 14 21.80 14.24 -30.89
C LEU A 14 20.91 13.03 -30.59
N LEU A 15 20.96 12.51 -29.37
CA LEU A 15 20.18 11.37 -28.92
C LEU A 15 18.83 11.78 -28.30
N VAL A 16 18.52 13.07 -28.18
CA VAL A 16 17.21 13.53 -27.72
C VAL A 16 16.09 12.94 -28.58
N GLY A 17 15.08 12.37 -27.94
CA GLY A 17 13.94 11.71 -28.61
C GLY A 17 14.25 10.34 -29.23
N HIS A 18 15.46 9.81 -29.08
CA HIS A 18 15.81 8.50 -29.62
C HIS A 18 15.14 7.36 -28.83
N PRO A 19 14.45 6.40 -29.49
CA PRO A 19 13.60 5.39 -28.83
C PRO A 19 14.35 4.19 -28.24
N HIS A 20 15.67 4.15 -28.35
CA HIS A 20 16.50 2.99 -27.98
C HIS A 20 17.69 3.37 -27.09
N ILE A 21 17.44 4.15 -26.05
CA ILE A 21 18.44 4.43 -25.03
C ILE A 21 18.04 3.64 -23.79
N TYR A 22 18.99 2.93 -23.20
CA TYR A 22 18.71 2.04 -22.06
C TYR A 22 19.78 2.20 -20.98
N ASN A 23 19.35 2.15 -19.72
CA ASN A 23 20.24 2.10 -18.58
C ASN A 23 21.02 0.77 -18.60
N ILE A 24 22.34 0.82 -18.44
CA ILE A 24 23.17 -0.40 -18.51
C ILE A 24 22.90 -1.37 -17.34
N ASN A 25 22.56 -0.85 -16.17
CA ASN A 25 22.36 -1.62 -14.95
C ASN A 25 20.93 -2.17 -14.88
N THR A 26 19.94 -1.30 -15.07
CA THR A 26 18.52 -1.67 -14.91
C THR A 26 17.89 -2.19 -16.18
N ARG A 27 18.56 -2.01 -17.35
CA ARG A 27 18.00 -2.27 -18.69
C ARG A 27 16.71 -1.51 -19.00
N ALA A 28 16.32 -0.57 -18.14
CA ALA A 28 15.15 0.28 -18.36
C ALA A 28 15.40 1.26 -19.51
N HIS A 29 14.36 1.54 -20.30
CA HIS A 29 14.41 2.52 -21.38
C HIS A 29 14.53 3.93 -20.79
N ILE A 30 15.57 4.67 -21.18
CA ILE A 30 15.79 6.07 -20.82
C ILE A 30 15.29 6.97 -21.94
N GLN A 31 14.43 7.93 -21.61
CA GLN A 31 14.04 8.98 -22.52
C GLN A 31 14.93 10.21 -22.31
N LEU A 32 15.46 10.76 -23.41
CA LEU A 32 16.18 12.02 -23.42
C LEU A 32 15.29 13.15 -23.96
N GLY A 33 15.09 14.20 -23.17
CA GLY A 33 14.42 15.43 -23.58
C GLY A 33 15.41 16.57 -23.83
N ALA A 34 15.12 17.46 -24.78
CA ALA A 34 15.85 18.71 -24.92
C ALA A 34 15.32 19.73 -23.92
N GLY A 35 16.24 20.40 -23.21
CA GLY A 35 15.96 21.55 -22.37
C GLY A 35 16.61 22.80 -22.93
N GLU A 36 15.94 23.95 -22.76
CA GLU A 36 16.49 25.25 -23.15
C GLU A 36 16.80 26.06 -21.87
N PRO A 37 18.06 26.46 -21.64
CA PRO A 37 18.39 27.32 -20.50
C PRO A 37 17.67 28.66 -20.60
N MET A 38 17.04 29.07 -19.50
CA MET A 38 16.29 30.32 -19.44
C MET A 38 16.88 31.24 -18.38
N LEU A 39 16.83 32.54 -18.65
CA LEU A 39 17.22 33.57 -17.69
C LEU A 39 15.99 33.98 -16.88
N ILE A 40 16.09 33.98 -15.56
CA ILE A 40 15.01 34.29 -14.65
C ILE A 40 15.36 35.56 -13.90
N LEU A 41 14.42 36.50 -13.88
CA LEU A 41 14.43 37.68 -13.02
C LEU A 41 13.34 37.53 -11.96
N SER A 42 13.76 37.30 -10.72
CA SER A 42 12.91 37.22 -9.54
C SER A 42 13.19 38.39 -8.58
N GLN A 43 12.28 38.63 -7.63
CA GLN A 43 12.44 39.64 -6.58
C GLN A 43 12.28 39.00 -5.19
N PRO A 44 13.31 38.29 -4.68
CA PRO A 44 13.28 37.76 -3.32
C PRO A 44 13.43 38.92 -2.32
N GLY A 45 12.30 39.43 -1.80
CA GLY A 45 12.27 40.55 -0.86
C GLY A 45 12.39 41.92 -1.54
N ASP A 46 13.35 42.74 -1.09
CA ASP A 46 13.54 44.11 -1.61
C ASP A 46 14.50 44.19 -2.81
N ASP A 47 15.35 43.17 -3.02
CA ASP A 47 16.34 43.15 -4.09
C ASP A 47 15.90 42.22 -5.24
N PHE A 48 16.45 42.48 -6.43
CA PHE A 48 16.24 41.67 -7.62
C PHE A 48 17.35 40.64 -7.78
N GLU A 49 16.98 39.43 -8.19
CA GLU A 49 17.93 38.37 -8.50
C GLU A 49 17.79 37.94 -9.97
N LEU A 50 18.94 37.82 -10.65
CA LEU A 50 19.02 37.35 -12.02
C LEU A 50 19.81 36.06 -12.11
N ARG A 51 19.16 34.95 -12.44
CA ARG A 51 19.79 33.62 -12.48
C ARG A 51 19.44 32.84 -13.74
N PHE A 52 20.32 31.91 -14.13
CA PHE A 52 19.97 30.93 -15.16
C PHE A 52 19.31 29.71 -14.52
N GLN A 53 18.31 29.17 -15.19
CA GLN A 53 17.75 27.86 -14.88
C GLN A 53 17.85 26.94 -16.10
N PRO A 54 18.45 25.75 -15.96
CA PRO A 54 19.20 25.29 -14.79
C PRO A 54 20.44 26.15 -14.50
N GLU A 55 20.98 26.07 -13.28
CA GLU A 55 22.18 26.82 -12.92
C GLU A 55 23.38 26.41 -13.78
N PHE A 56 24.18 27.41 -14.16
CA PHE A 56 25.34 27.17 -15.00
C PHE A 56 26.49 26.56 -14.19
N SER A 57 26.80 25.28 -14.44
CA SER A 57 27.85 24.51 -13.76
C SER A 57 29.26 24.68 -14.37
N GLY A 58 29.43 25.60 -15.32
CA GLY A 58 30.69 25.77 -16.05
C GLY A 58 30.81 24.93 -17.32
N LYS A 59 29.89 24.00 -17.57
CA LYS A 59 29.82 23.18 -18.80
C LYS A 59 28.76 23.74 -19.76
N GLU A 60 29.05 23.69 -21.07
CA GLU A 60 28.11 24.10 -22.13
C GLU A 60 26.89 23.19 -22.23
N ILE A 61 27.05 21.92 -21.89
CA ILE A 61 25.98 20.93 -21.90
C ILE A 61 25.80 20.41 -20.48
N LEU A 62 24.57 20.48 -19.99
CA LEU A 62 24.18 20.03 -18.66
C LEU A 62 23.09 18.97 -18.80
N VAL A 63 23.21 17.87 -18.06
CA VAL A 63 22.22 16.79 -18.03
C VAL A 63 21.64 16.74 -16.63
N ILE A 64 20.32 16.81 -16.54
CA ILE A 64 19.57 16.72 -15.28
C ILE A 64 18.64 15.53 -15.37
N GLU A 65 18.69 14.66 -14.37
CA GLU A 65 17.69 13.62 -14.19
C GLU A 65 16.43 14.24 -13.64
N GLU A 66 15.35 14.26 -14.43
CA GLU A 66 14.05 14.79 -13.97
C GLU A 66 13.26 13.69 -13.30
N SER A 67 13.20 12.50 -13.89
CA SER A 67 12.53 11.35 -13.28
C SER A 67 13.31 10.06 -13.51
N ASP A 68 12.85 8.98 -12.90
CA ASP A 68 13.34 7.64 -13.21
C ASP A 68 13.25 7.38 -14.71
N ASN A 69 14.42 7.22 -15.34
CA ASN A 69 14.58 7.02 -16.77
C ASN A 69 14.16 8.20 -17.67
N PHE A 70 14.09 9.43 -17.15
CA PHE A 70 13.99 10.64 -17.99
C PHE A 70 15.11 11.61 -17.66
N LEU A 71 15.99 11.85 -18.63
CA LEU A 71 17.05 12.85 -18.51
C LEU A 71 16.75 14.02 -19.44
N ARG A 72 16.88 15.24 -18.93
CA ARG A 72 16.82 16.44 -19.74
C ARG A 72 18.22 16.97 -20.02
N VAL A 73 18.51 17.20 -21.29
CA VAL A 73 19.79 17.70 -21.78
C VAL A 73 19.64 19.17 -22.16
N TYR A 74 20.34 20.04 -21.43
CA TYR A 74 20.37 21.48 -21.63
C TYR A 74 21.64 21.89 -22.38
N SER A 75 21.51 22.80 -23.34
CA SER A 75 22.65 23.38 -24.07
C SER A 75 22.67 24.90 -23.91
N PHE A 76 23.77 25.43 -23.38
CA PHE A 76 24.03 26.86 -23.26
C PHE A 76 24.72 27.39 -24.51
N SER A 77 24.14 28.39 -25.16
CA SER A 77 24.78 29.14 -26.24
C SER A 77 25.97 29.97 -25.76
N ASP A 78 26.89 30.34 -26.65
CA ASP A 78 28.03 31.21 -26.33
C ASP A 78 27.64 32.51 -25.61
N LEU A 79 26.48 33.08 -25.97
CA LEU A 79 25.95 34.28 -25.34
C LEU A 79 25.49 33.98 -23.90
N GLN A 80 24.77 32.87 -23.69
CA GLN A 80 24.32 32.44 -22.36
C GLN A 80 25.50 32.06 -21.47
N VAL A 81 26.54 31.39 -21.99
CA VAL A 81 27.77 31.09 -21.24
C VAL A 81 28.47 32.37 -20.78
N LYS A 82 28.60 33.37 -21.65
CA LYS A 82 29.18 34.68 -21.28
C LYS A 82 28.33 35.39 -20.23
N ALA A 83 27.02 35.42 -20.40
CA ALA A 83 26.09 36.02 -19.44
C ALA A 83 26.15 35.30 -18.08
N ALA A 84 26.13 33.97 -18.07
CA ALA A 84 26.21 33.16 -16.87
C ALA A 84 27.52 33.39 -16.09
N LYS A 85 28.66 33.49 -16.81
CA LYS A 85 29.95 33.83 -16.19
C LYS A 85 29.98 35.23 -15.55
N LEU A 86 29.26 36.19 -16.11
CA LEU A 86 29.11 37.52 -15.50
C LEU A 86 28.22 37.47 -14.25
N LEU A 87 27.13 36.70 -14.30
CA LEU A 87 26.20 36.55 -13.19
C LEU A 87 26.77 35.73 -12.03
N GLN A 88 27.75 34.85 -12.27
CA GLN A 88 28.50 34.17 -11.21
C GLN A 88 29.27 35.15 -10.30
N ALA A 89 29.62 36.35 -10.78
CA ALA A 89 30.30 37.36 -9.99
C ALA A 89 29.35 38.25 -9.17
N SER A 90 28.17 38.55 -9.73
CA SER A 90 27.08 39.23 -9.04
C SER A 90 25.76 38.96 -9.76
N ASN A 91 24.81 38.36 -9.04
CA ASN A 91 23.46 38.06 -9.52
C ASN A 91 22.37 38.85 -8.77
N GLN A 92 22.72 39.60 -7.72
CA GLN A 92 21.81 40.42 -6.92
C GLN A 92 21.94 41.90 -7.28
N PHE A 93 20.80 42.56 -7.41
CA PHE A 93 20.70 43.95 -7.85
C PHE A 93 19.71 44.71 -6.97
N PRO A 94 20.05 45.93 -6.53
CA PRO A 94 19.17 46.71 -5.65
C PRO A 94 17.91 47.19 -6.36
N ALA A 95 16.84 47.44 -5.60
CA ALA A 95 15.55 47.92 -6.11
C ALA A 95 15.64 49.13 -7.07
N VAL A 96 16.60 50.03 -6.82
CA VAL A 96 16.85 51.24 -7.61
C VAL A 96 17.19 50.92 -9.08
N ALA A 97 17.75 49.73 -9.35
CA ALA A 97 18.14 49.28 -10.68
C ALA A 97 16.97 48.77 -11.55
N LYS A 98 15.72 48.75 -11.05
CA LYS A 98 14.54 48.21 -11.75
C LYS A 98 14.41 48.65 -13.21
N LYS A 99 14.57 49.95 -13.49
CA LYS A 99 14.48 50.50 -14.86
C LYS A 99 15.61 50.04 -15.78
N GLN A 100 16.83 49.90 -15.26
CA GLN A 100 17.97 49.40 -16.04
C GLN A 100 17.86 47.89 -16.29
N LEU A 101 17.42 47.13 -15.29
CA LEU A 101 17.17 45.69 -15.41
C LEU A 101 16.08 45.40 -16.43
N SER A 102 14.93 46.08 -16.37
CA SER A 102 13.85 45.86 -17.34
C SER A 102 14.30 46.15 -18.78
N THR A 103 15.08 47.21 -18.99
CA THR A 103 15.63 47.56 -20.30
C THR A 103 16.62 46.50 -20.80
N THR A 104 17.49 46.02 -19.92
CA THR A 104 18.49 44.98 -20.23
C THR A 104 17.80 43.65 -20.54
N ILE A 105 16.81 43.26 -19.74
CA ILE A 105 16.01 42.06 -19.96
C ILE A 105 15.24 42.12 -21.26
N THR A 106 14.65 43.26 -21.61
CA THR A 106 13.97 43.44 -22.90
C THR A 106 14.90 43.26 -24.10
N ALA A 107 16.17 43.67 -23.96
CA ALA A 107 17.17 43.45 -24.99
C ALA A 107 17.63 41.98 -25.07
N LEU A 108 17.74 41.31 -23.91
CA LEU A 108 18.14 39.91 -23.81
C LEU A 108 17.03 38.94 -24.24
N SER A 109 15.76 39.25 -23.99
CA SER A 109 14.61 38.41 -24.37
C SER A 109 14.48 38.20 -25.88
N ARG A 110 15.09 39.09 -26.68
CA ARG A 110 15.18 38.92 -28.15
C ARG A 110 16.21 37.89 -28.59
N LYS A 111 17.14 37.51 -27.71
CA LYS A 111 18.29 36.63 -28.02
C LYS A 111 18.31 35.34 -27.22
N MET A 112 17.57 35.26 -26.12
CA MET A 112 17.44 34.07 -25.29
C MET A 112 16.10 34.07 -24.55
N PRO A 113 15.58 32.92 -24.11
CA PRO A 113 14.37 32.87 -23.32
C PRO A 113 14.58 33.56 -21.97
N VAL A 114 13.63 34.43 -21.62
CA VAL A 114 13.60 35.10 -20.33
C VAL A 114 12.24 34.89 -19.67
N HIS A 115 12.26 34.59 -18.37
CA HIS A 115 11.10 34.66 -17.50
C HIS A 115 11.30 35.77 -16.48
N SER A 116 10.25 36.54 -16.20
CA SER A 116 10.29 37.66 -15.27
C SER A 116 8.98 37.70 -14.49
N SER A 117 9.09 37.65 -13.16
CA SER A 117 7.95 37.77 -12.25
C SER A 117 7.62 39.23 -11.89
N LEU A 118 8.15 40.20 -12.66
CA LEU A 118 7.92 41.62 -12.44
C LEU A 118 6.59 42.10 -13.04
N GLU A 119 5.85 42.90 -12.28
CA GLU A 119 4.69 43.61 -12.82
C GLU A 119 5.09 44.51 -14.00
N GLY A 120 4.38 44.35 -15.13
CA GLY A 120 4.61 45.11 -16.36
C GLY A 120 5.60 44.48 -17.35
N THR A 121 6.18 43.31 -17.06
CA THR A 121 7.04 42.56 -18.00
C THR A 121 6.34 41.34 -18.64
N GLU A 122 5.01 41.23 -18.50
CA GLU A 122 4.18 40.12 -19.02
C GLU A 122 4.35 39.88 -20.53
N THR A 123 4.57 40.96 -21.31
CA THR A 123 4.80 40.87 -22.76
C THR A 123 6.21 40.40 -23.13
N LEU A 124 7.13 40.35 -22.17
CA LEU A 124 8.52 39.93 -22.35
C LEU A 124 8.72 38.45 -22.01
N THR A 125 7.77 37.86 -21.28
CA THR A 125 7.78 36.45 -20.88
C THR A 125 7.16 35.58 -21.96
N SER A 126 7.94 34.63 -22.50
CA SER A 126 7.45 33.58 -23.42
C SER A 126 6.88 32.36 -22.69
N VAL A 127 6.71 32.45 -21.37
CA VAL A 127 6.41 31.36 -20.46
C VAL A 127 5.20 31.73 -19.61
N GLU A 128 4.17 30.88 -19.64
CA GLU A 128 2.92 31.05 -18.90
C GLU A 128 3.04 30.49 -17.48
N THR A 129 2.69 31.26 -16.46
CA THR A 129 2.67 30.78 -15.06
C THR A 129 1.33 30.11 -14.77
N VAL A 130 1.38 28.86 -14.28
CA VAL A 130 0.21 28.03 -13.93
C VAL A 130 0.26 27.60 -12.46
N PRO A 131 -0.90 27.37 -11.81
CA PRO A 131 -0.92 26.87 -10.44
C PRO A 131 -0.21 25.52 -10.34
N CYS A 132 0.53 25.32 -9.25
CA CYS A 132 1.19 24.06 -8.98
C CYS A 132 0.13 23.00 -8.64
N CYS A 133 0.24 21.82 -9.22
CA CYS A 133 -0.50 20.66 -8.74
C CYS A 133 0.06 20.23 -7.38
N GLU A 134 -0.84 20.04 -6.42
CA GLU A 134 -0.52 19.74 -5.02
C GLU A 134 -0.64 18.25 -4.67
N GLU A 135 -1.09 17.41 -5.61
CA GLU A 135 -1.30 15.98 -5.38
C GLU A 135 0.01 15.18 -5.40
N LEU A 136 0.09 14.17 -4.54
CA LEU A 136 1.15 13.15 -4.59
C LEU A 136 0.80 12.07 -5.62
N PHE A 137 1.78 11.73 -6.47
CA PHE A 137 1.70 10.65 -7.44
C PHE A 137 2.42 9.43 -6.88
N LEU A 138 1.69 8.35 -6.60
CA LEU A 138 2.23 7.08 -6.14
C LEU A 138 2.36 6.12 -7.32
N GLN A 139 3.59 5.87 -7.75
CA GLN A 139 3.88 4.98 -8.85
C GLN A 139 4.17 3.58 -8.30
N LEU A 140 3.32 2.62 -8.67
CA LEU A 140 3.47 1.22 -8.27
C LEU A 140 4.17 0.44 -9.38
N GLN A 141 5.23 -0.30 -9.07
CA GLN A 141 5.95 -1.14 -10.03
C GLN A 141 6.18 -2.55 -9.47
N PRO A 142 5.91 -3.62 -10.22
CA PRO A 142 6.20 -4.99 -9.76
C PRO A 142 7.71 -5.22 -9.69
N VAL A 143 8.19 -5.78 -8.58
CA VAL A 143 9.60 -6.18 -8.39
C VAL A 143 9.65 -7.56 -7.75
N GLY A 144 10.09 -8.56 -8.51
CA GLY A 144 10.04 -9.96 -8.06
C GLY A 144 8.59 -10.38 -7.74
N GLU A 145 8.36 -10.88 -6.52
CA GLU A 145 7.03 -11.19 -5.99
C GLU A 145 6.36 -10.01 -5.28
N GLY A 146 7.08 -8.89 -5.14
CA GLY A 146 6.69 -7.72 -4.37
C GLY A 146 6.34 -6.50 -5.22
N LEU A 147 6.33 -5.34 -4.56
CA LEU A 147 6.04 -4.04 -5.16
C LEU A 147 7.08 -3.00 -4.77
N ASN A 148 7.49 -2.19 -5.74
CA ASN A 148 8.21 -0.95 -5.52
C ASN A 148 7.22 0.21 -5.62
N LEU A 149 7.18 1.03 -4.57
CA LEU A 149 6.39 2.25 -4.52
C LEU A 149 7.33 3.44 -4.63
N LYS A 150 7.02 4.34 -5.57
CA LYS A 150 7.74 5.61 -5.74
C LYS A 150 6.79 6.76 -5.55
N ILE A 151 7.12 7.68 -4.65
CA ILE A 151 6.29 8.86 -4.38
C ILE A 151 6.89 10.06 -5.11
N ARG A 152 6.10 10.70 -5.96
CA ARG A 152 6.52 11.84 -6.78
C ARG A 152 5.54 12.99 -6.68
N VAL A 153 6.03 14.20 -6.93
CA VAL A 153 5.19 15.38 -7.20
C VAL A 153 5.29 15.73 -8.67
N ARG A 154 4.19 16.12 -9.29
CA ARG A 154 4.18 16.63 -10.66
C ARG A 154 3.60 18.03 -10.69
N PRO A 155 4.44 19.08 -10.65
CA PRO A 155 3.97 20.46 -10.53
C PRO A 155 3.00 20.90 -11.63
N PHE A 156 3.09 20.30 -12.82
CA PHE A 156 2.20 20.59 -13.96
C PHE A 156 1.11 19.52 -14.18
N GLY A 157 0.84 18.68 -13.17
CA GLY A 157 -0.10 17.56 -13.28
C GLY A 157 0.47 16.36 -14.04
N SER A 158 -0.41 15.46 -14.49
CA SER A 158 -0.02 14.13 -15.01
C SER A 158 0.94 14.14 -16.20
N ALA A 159 0.89 15.17 -17.06
CA ALA A 159 1.78 15.31 -18.22
C ALA A 159 3.13 15.98 -17.90
N GLY A 160 3.30 16.49 -16.68
CA GLY A 160 4.49 17.21 -16.25
C GLY A 160 5.65 16.30 -15.84
N PRO A 161 6.87 16.86 -15.74
CA PRO A 161 7.99 16.17 -15.11
C PRO A 161 7.66 15.82 -13.65
N ALA A 162 8.08 14.63 -13.25
CA ALA A 162 7.99 14.15 -11.88
C ALA A 162 9.21 14.63 -11.09
N PHE A 163 9.05 14.94 -9.80
CA PHE A 163 10.16 15.29 -8.91
C PHE A 163 10.04 14.53 -7.60
N LEU A 164 11.16 14.45 -6.87
CA LEU A 164 11.15 14.04 -5.48
C LEU A 164 10.44 15.12 -4.63
N PRO A 165 9.55 14.74 -3.70
CA PRO A 165 8.85 15.71 -2.85
C PRO A 165 9.84 16.49 -1.98
N ALA A 166 9.63 17.80 -1.87
CA ALA A 166 10.44 18.79 -1.16
C ALA A 166 11.94 18.75 -1.47
N GLN A 167 12.32 18.28 -2.66
CA GLN A 167 13.70 18.28 -3.14
C GLN A 167 13.83 18.82 -4.56
N GLY A 168 15.04 19.30 -4.85
CA GLY A 168 15.39 19.84 -6.16
C GLY A 168 14.97 21.29 -6.33
N LEU A 169 14.43 21.62 -7.49
CA LEU A 169 14.14 23.01 -7.88
C LEU A 169 12.79 23.46 -7.32
N HIS A 170 12.77 24.64 -6.70
CA HIS A 170 11.56 25.28 -6.15
C HIS A 170 10.72 25.95 -7.24
N GLU A 171 11.34 26.71 -8.15
CA GLU A 171 10.70 27.17 -9.37
C GLU A 171 10.93 26.12 -10.46
N VAL A 172 9.89 25.71 -11.17
CA VAL A 172 9.96 24.67 -12.19
C VAL A 172 9.44 25.20 -13.50
N TYR A 173 10.14 24.83 -14.57
CA TYR A 173 9.81 25.19 -15.93
C TYR A 173 9.76 23.94 -16.80
N ALA A 174 8.71 23.81 -17.60
CA ALA A 174 8.57 22.70 -18.52
C ALA A 174 7.92 23.15 -19.82
N GLN A 175 8.28 22.47 -20.92
CA GLN A 175 7.54 22.58 -22.17
C GLN A 175 6.59 21.40 -22.26
N ILE A 176 5.28 21.67 -22.28
CA ILE A 176 4.22 20.67 -22.33
C ILE A 176 3.28 21.07 -23.47
N GLU A 177 3.06 20.16 -24.44
CA GLU A 177 2.21 20.42 -25.62
C GLU A 177 2.56 21.73 -26.35
N ASP A 178 3.85 21.97 -26.59
CA ASP A 178 4.42 23.20 -27.20
C ASP A 178 4.18 24.51 -26.43
N ARG A 179 3.62 24.45 -25.22
CA ARG A 179 3.51 25.58 -24.30
C ARG A 179 4.66 25.56 -23.30
N LYS A 180 5.34 26.69 -23.13
CA LYS A 180 6.32 26.87 -22.06
C LYS A 180 5.58 27.29 -20.80
N LEU A 181 5.62 26.46 -19.78
CA LEU A 181 4.92 26.66 -18.53
C LEU A 181 5.91 26.87 -17.38
N HIS A 182 5.49 27.67 -16.40
CA HIS A 182 6.20 27.94 -15.17
C HIS A 182 5.27 27.67 -13.98
N THR A 183 5.82 27.11 -12.91
CA THR A 183 5.11 26.97 -11.65
C THR A 183 6.09 27.01 -10.48
N VAL A 184 5.57 27.30 -9.29
CA VAL A 184 6.35 27.39 -8.06
C VAL A 184 5.86 26.30 -7.11
N ARG A 185 6.76 25.43 -6.72
CA ARG A 185 6.51 24.35 -5.76
C ARG A 185 6.50 24.90 -4.35
N ASN A 186 5.72 24.26 -3.47
CA ASN A 186 5.68 24.60 -2.06
C ASN A 186 6.24 23.42 -1.25
N PHE A 187 7.52 23.50 -0.87
CA PHE A 187 8.20 22.40 -0.18
C PHE A 187 7.62 22.11 1.21
N ASP A 188 7.14 23.13 1.91
CA ASP A 188 6.49 22.95 3.22
C ASP A 188 5.22 22.14 3.06
N HIS A 189 4.39 22.50 2.06
CA HIS A 189 3.17 21.76 1.74
C HIS A 189 3.47 20.33 1.26
N GLU A 190 4.44 20.13 0.36
CA GLU A 190 4.85 18.80 -0.09
C GLU A 190 5.33 17.90 1.07
N THR A 191 6.00 18.49 2.07
CA THR A 191 6.45 17.78 3.27
C THR A 191 5.28 17.41 4.18
N ASP A 192 4.31 18.30 4.33
CA ASP A 192 3.10 18.06 5.11
C ASP A 192 2.21 16.99 4.45
N GLU A 193 2.07 16.99 3.13
CA GLU A 193 1.36 15.93 2.38
C GLU A 193 2.04 14.58 2.51
N LEU A 194 3.37 14.51 2.47
CA LEU A 194 4.11 13.29 2.75
C LEU A 194 3.84 12.76 4.16
N ARG A 195 3.78 13.65 5.15
CA ARG A 195 3.45 13.28 6.53
C ARG A 195 2.01 12.78 6.63
N ALA A 196 1.06 13.48 6.02
CA ALA A 196 -0.35 13.11 5.99
C ALA A 196 -0.57 11.75 5.31
N LEU A 197 0.19 11.44 4.25
CA LEU A 197 0.19 10.13 3.61
C LEU A 197 0.68 9.04 4.56
N ALA A 198 1.78 9.26 5.28
CA ALA A 198 2.31 8.29 6.24
C ALA A 198 1.37 8.05 7.44
N GLU A 199 0.58 9.05 7.82
CA GLU A 199 -0.46 8.93 8.85
C GLU A 199 -1.68 8.12 8.35
N GLN A 200 -2.11 8.34 7.11
CA GLN A 200 -3.21 7.58 6.48
C GLN A 200 -2.81 6.14 6.12
N VAL A 201 -1.54 5.92 5.81
CA VAL A 201 -1.00 4.64 5.33
C VAL A 201 0.14 4.20 6.26
N PRO A 202 -0.17 3.57 7.41
CA PRO A 202 0.83 3.24 8.44
C PRO A 202 2.00 2.38 7.96
N ILE A 203 1.82 1.57 6.91
CA ILE A 203 2.93 0.77 6.35
C ILE A 203 4.02 1.63 5.71
N LEU A 204 3.73 2.91 5.43
CA LEU A 204 4.67 3.92 4.96
C LEU A 204 5.28 4.75 6.10
N ALA A 205 5.11 4.34 7.36
CA ALA A 205 5.76 5.02 8.47
C ALA A 205 7.28 5.11 8.27
N GLY A 206 7.82 6.33 8.33
CA GLY A 206 9.25 6.60 8.13
C GLY A 206 9.66 7.03 6.72
N ILE A 207 8.72 7.16 5.77
CA ILE A 207 9.01 7.86 4.51
C ILE A 207 9.40 9.31 4.77
N SER A 208 10.28 9.82 3.92
CA SER A 208 10.71 11.21 3.93
C SER A 208 11.04 11.66 2.52
N SER A 209 11.34 12.94 2.35
CA SER A 209 11.83 13.48 1.07
C SER A 209 13.08 12.73 0.56
N GLU A 210 13.98 12.35 1.47
CA GLU A 210 15.22 11.58 1.14
C GLU A 210 14.96 10.08 0.90
N SER A 211 13.84 9.57 1.40
CA SER A 211 13.47 8.16 1.37
C SER A 211 12.02 7.97 0.91
N SER A 212 11.70 8.55 -0.25
CA SER A 212 10.36 8.53 -0.85
C SER A 212 10.09 7.30 -1.73
N ASP A 213 11.11 6.48 -1.96
CA ASP A 213 11.01 5.19 -2.65
C ASP A 213 11.08 4.04 -1.64
N VAL A 214 10.11 3.13 -1.69
CA VAL A 214 9.98 2.03 -0.75
C VAL A 214 9.78 0.72 -1.50
N ILE A 215 10.64 -0.27 -1.22
CA ILE A 215 10.56 -1.60 -1.80
C ILE A 215 9.92 -2.57 -0.79
N PHE A 216 8.78 -3.12 -1.17
CA PHE A 216 8.10 -4.20 -0.47
C PHE A 216 8.46 -5.52 -1.13
N ALA A 217 9.53 -6.18 -0.65
CA ALA A 217 10.03 -7.42 -1.26
C ALA A 217 9.06 -8.61 -1.13
N GLU A 218 8.28 -8.64 -0.04
CA GLU A 218 7.34 -9.72 0.26
C GLU A 218 5.95 -9.45 -0.34
N ALA A 219 5.31 -10.50 -0.87
CA ALA A 219 3.97 -10.42 -1.44
C ALA A 219 2.92 -9.96 -0.41
N GLU A 220 3.00 -10.44 0.85
CA GLU A 220 2.05 -10.05 1.89
C GLU A 220 2.14 -8.55 2.24
N ARG A 221 3.36 -8.03 2.37
CA ARG A 221 3.58 -6.60 2.61
C ARG A 221 3.06 -5.74 1.46
N SER A 222 3.22 -6.23 0.24
CA SER A 222 2.68 -5.60 -0.97
C SER A 222 1.15 -5.57 -0.96
N LEU A 223 0.49 -6.65 -0.54
CA LEU A 223 -0.96 -6.73 -0.42
C LEU A 223 -1.49 -5.84 0.72
N GLU A 224 -0.73 -5.72 1.82
CA GLU A 224 -1.06 -4.80 2.91
C GLU A 224 -0.97 -3.34 2.47
N LEU A 225 0.06 -2.96 1.69
CA LEU A 225 0.14 -1.64 1.08
C LEU A 225 -1.10 -1.36 0.21
N LEU A 226 -1.43 -2.28 -0.70
CA LEU A 226 -2.59 -2.11 -1.58
C LEU A 226 -3.91 -2.02 -0.80
N LEU A 227 -4.03 -2.73 0.32
CA LEU A 227 -5.19 -2.64 1.19
C LEU A 227 -5.35 -1.23 1.78
N GLN A 228 -4.27 -0.67 2.32
CA GLN A 228 -4.27 0.64 2.95
C GLN A 228 -4.44 1.78 1.92
N LEU A 229 -3.93 1.60 0.70
CA LEU A 229 -4.10 2.56 -0.40
C LEU A 229 -5.52 2.59 -1.00
N ASN A 230 -6.46 1.74 -0.59
CA ASN A 230 -7.83 1.84 -1.11
C ASN A 230 -8.59 3.07 -0.59
N ASP A 231 -8.29 3.48 0.64
CA ASP A 231 -9.07 4.51 1.36
C ASP A 231 -8.33 5.85 1.46
N VAL A 232 -7.10 5.94 0.91
CA VAL A 232 -6.29 7.15 0.90
C VAL A 232 -6.93 8.22 0.01
N ARG A 233 -6.85 9.48 0.45
CA ARG A 233 -7.37 10.65 -0.28
C ARG A 233 -6.25 11.62 -0.60
N GLY A 234 -6.45 12.45 -1.63
CA GLY A 234 -5.48 13.49 -2.01
C GLY A 234 -4.26 12.97 -2.78
N VAL A 235 -4.36 11.76 -3.33
CA VAL A 235 -3.25 11.14 -4.05
C VAL A 235 -3.71 10.47 -5.34
N VAL A 236 -2.79 10.41 -6.30
CA VAL A 236 -2.99 9.78 -7.61
C VAL A 236 -2.20 8.48 -7.67
N LEU A 237 -2.91 7.36 -7.78
CA LEU A 237 -2.30 6.04 -7.95
C LEU A 237 -1.99 5.78 -9.44
N GLU A 238 -0.71 5.56 -9.76
CA GLU A 238 -0.25 5.23 -11.11
C GLU A 238 0.15 3.77 -11.21
N TRP A 239 -0.46 3.08 -12.17
CA TRP A 239 -0.17 1.68 -12.47
C TRP A 239 0.69 1.57 -13.74
N PRO A 240 1.53 0.54 -13.86
CA PRO A 240 2.22 0.21 -15.10
C PRO A 240 1.21 -0.06 -16.22
N ALA A 241 1.55 0.27 -17.46
CA ALA A 241 0.66 0.15 -18.63
C ALA A 241 0.06 -1.28 -18.80
N ASP A 242 0.82 -2.32 -18.43
CA ASP A 242 0.40 -3.72 -18.55
C ASP A 242 -0.21 -4.31 -17.27
N ALA A 243 -0.29 -3.53 -16.18
CA ALA A 243 -0.76 -4.02 -14.90
C ALA A 243 -2.29 -4.02 -14.82
N ARG A 244 -2.88 -5.17 -14.52
CA ARG A 244 -4.27 -5.23 -14.07
C ARG A 244 -4.35 -4.68 -12.64
N ILE A 245 -5.34 -3.82 -12.39
CA ILE A 245 -5.61 -3.26 -11.06
C ILE A 245 -5.84 -4.42 -10.09
N LYS A 246 -4.90 -4.62 -9.15
CA LYS A 246 -5.04 -5.60 -8.09
C LYS A 246 -5.86 -4.98 -6.97
N LYS A 247 -7.11 -5.44 -6.81
CA LYS A 247 -7.97 -4.99 -5.71
C LYS A 247 -7.80 -5.93 -4.53
N VAL A 248 -7.39 -5.36 -3.39
CA VAL A 248 -7.38 -6.04 -2.09
C VAL A 248 -8.52 -5.46 -1.27
N ARG A 249 -9.37 -6.28 -0.64
CA ARG A 249 -10.49 -5.75 0.15
C ARG A 249 -10.53 -6.38 1.53
N ALA A 250 -10.74 -5.56 2.55
CA ALA A 250 -11.00 -6.06 3.89
C ALA A 250 -12.37 -6.73 3.93
N VAL A 251 -12.43 -7.93 4.49
CA VAL A 251 -13.67 -8.69 4.70
C VAL A 251 -13.72 -9.14 6.15
N SER A 252 -14.85 -8.86 6.79
CA SER A 252 -15.14 -9.18 8.18
C SER A 252 -16.14 -10.34 8.29
N PHE A 253 -16.18 -10.95 9.47
CA PHE A 253 -16.94 -12.18 9.71
C PHE A 253 -18.46 -12.01 9.54
N ASP A 254 -19.01 -10.80 9.76
CA ASP A 254 -20.44 -10.48 9.60
C ASP A 254 -20.95 -10.71 8.16
N ARG A 255 -20.05 -10.69 7.17
CA ARG A 255 -20.39 -10.97 5.77
C ARG A 255 -20.49 -12.46 5.44
N LEU A 256 -20.11 -13.34 6.37
CA LEU A 256 -20.27 -14.79 6.25
C LEU A 256 -21.66 -15.19 6.73
N ARG A 257 -22.54 -15.65 5.84
CA ARG A 257 -23.79 -16.29 6.25
C ARG A 257 -23.53 -17.77 6.47
N LEU A 258 -23.89 -18.30 7.62
CA LEU A 258 -23.65 -19.70 7.96
C LEU A 258 -24.95 -20.35 8.43
N LYS A 259 -25.23 -21.54 7.91
CA LYS A 259 -26.31 -22.41 8.35
C LYS A 259 -25.71 -23.68 8.94
N VAL A 260 -26.19 -24.07 10.12
CA VAL A 260 -25.72 -25.25 10.84
C VAL A 260 -26.86 -26.23 11.02
N GLU A 261 -26.76 -27.39 10.39
CA GLU A 261 -27.79 -28.42 10.41
C GLU A 261 -27.28 -29.74 10.97
N GLY A 262 -27.90 -30.24 12.03
CA GLY A 262 -27.51 -31.47 12.69
C GLY A 262 -28.10 -32.71 12.03
N SER A 263 -27.29 -33.75 11.85
CA SER A 263 -27.67 -35.11 11.53
C SER A 263 -26.94 -36.11 12.43
N GLN A 264 -27.68 -36.81 13.29
CA GLN A 264 -27.12 -37.70 14.32
C GLN A 264 -26.09 -36.98 15.22
N LYS A 265 -24.81 -37.38 15.21
CA LYS A 265 -23.71 -36.78 15.98
C LYS A 265 -22.93 -35.71 15.20
N TRP A 266 -23.29 -35.47 13.95
CA TRP A 266 -22.60 -34.56 13.03
C TRP A 266 -23.44 -33.34 12.71
N PHE A 267 -22.80 -32.22 12.43
CA PHE A 267 -23.45 -30.98 12.02
C PHE A 267 -22.84 -30.48 10.72
N ALA A 268 -23.64 -30.36 9.67
CA ALA A 268 -23.22 -29.78 8.40
C ALA A 268 -23.10 -28.26 8.54
N LEU A 269 -22.03 -27.71 7.98
CA LEU A 269 -21.73 -26.28 7.94
C LEU A 269 -21.89 -25.79 6.49
N GLU A 270 -22.99 -25.10 6.22
CA GLU A 270 -23.26 -24.51 4.90
C GLU A 270 -23.08 -23.00 4.98
N GLY A 271 -21.99 -22.48 4.41
CA GLY A 271 -21.61 -21.08 4.55
C GLY A 271 -21.33 -20.38 3.23
N GLN A 272 -21.72 -19.12 3.15
CA GLN A 272 -21.47 -18.27 1.98
C GLN A 272 -20.91 -16.92 2.43
N LEU A 273 -19.73 -16.57 1.94
CA LEU A 273 -19.10 -15.28 2.15
C LEU A 273 -19.46 -14.33 1.01
N THR A 274 -20.11 -13.21 1.35
CA THR A 274 -20.38 -12.14 0.38
C THR A 274 -19.21 -11.17 0.35
N ILE A 275 -18.52 -11.07 -0.79
CA ILE A 275 -17.40 -10.14 -0.96
C ILE A 275 -17.95 -8.80 -1.46
N ASP A 276 -18.73 -8.85 -2.54
CA ASP A 276 -19.37 -7.73 -3.23
C ASP A 276 -20.80 -8.12 -3.65
N GLU A 277 -21.57 -7.18 -4.23
CA GLU A 277 -22.95 -7.43 -4.71
C GLU A 277 -23.06 -8.63 -5.67
N ASP A 278 -22.04 -8.85 -6.50
CA ASP A 278 -22.03 -9.91 -7.53
C ASP A 278 -21.13 -11.10 -7.20
N LYS A 279 -20.41 -11.08 -6.06
CA LYS A 279 -19.37 -12.09 -5.77
C LYS A 279 -19.55 -12.76 -4.41
N ILE A 280 -19.84 -14.05 -4.47
CA ILE A 280 -20.03 -14.93 -3.31
C ILE A 280 -19.03 -16.09 -3.40
N ILE A 281 -18.43 -16.45 -2.27
CA ILE A 281 -17.55 -17.62 -2.13
C ILE A 281 -18.13 -18.58 -1.10
N ASP A 282 -18.16 -19.86 -1.45
CA ASP A 282 -18.57 -20.93 -0.53
C ASP A 282 -17.54 -21.12 0.60
N LEU A 283 -18.00 -21.39 1.82
CA LEU A 283 -17.14 -21.57 3.00
C LEU A 283 -16.10 -22.68 2.81
N GLN A 284 -16.45 -23.80 2.17
CA GLN A 284 -15.50 -24.88 1.90
C GLN A 284 -14.39 -24.40 0.99
N ARG A 285 -14.74 -23.64 -0.06
CA ARG A 285 -13.76 -23.05 -0.97
C ARG A 285 -12.89 -22.01 -0.28
N LEU A 286 -13.47 -21.18 0.59
CA LEU A 286 -12.74 -20.20 1.40
C LEU A 286 -11.72 -20.88 2.30
N LEU A 287 -12.12 -21.93 3.02
CA LEU A 287 -11.24 -22.70 3.91
C LEU A 287 -10.09 -23.34 3.14
N GLN A 288 -10.38 -23.90 1.96
CA GLN A 288 -9.35 -24.46 1.08
C GLN A 288 -8.32 -23.38 0.70
N LEU A 289 -8.77 -22.25 0.17
CA LEU A 289 -7.89 -21.16 -0.25
C LEU A 289 -7.08 -20.57 0.92
N TYR A 290 -7.69 -20.48 2.10
CA TYR A 290 -7.02 -20.04 3.33
C TYR A 290 -5.93 -21.03 3.78
N SER A 291 -6.21 -22.34 3.72
CA SER A 291 -5.23 -23.37 4.08
C SER A 291 -4.05 -23.44 3.11
N GLU A 292 -4.28 -23.14 1.83
CA GLU A 292 -3.25 -23.11 0.79
C GLU A 292 -2.35 -21.88 0.93
N SER A 293 -2.91 -20.71 1.26
CA SER A 293 -2.13 -19.47 1.40
C SER A 293 -1.40 -19.36 2.73
N GLY A 294 -1.96 -19.90 3.82
CA GLY A 294 -1.42 -19.73 5.17
C GLY A 294 -1.43 -18.27 5.66
N SER A 295 -2.10 -17.38 4.93
CA SER A 295 -2.05 -15.93 5.11
C SER A 295 -3.44 -15.35 5.36
N ARG A 296 -3.51 -14.15 5.96
CA ARG A 296 -4.77 -13.38 6.03
C ARG A 296 -5.23 -12.88 4.66
N PHE A 297 -4.34 -12.88 3.67
CA PHE A 297 -4.67 -12.56 2.29
C PHE A 297 -5.03 -13.82 1.51
N VAL A 298 -6.28 -13.91 1.08
CA VAL A 298 -6.80 -15.07 0.36
C VAL A 298 -7.04 -14.71 -1.11
N PRO A 299 -6.42 -15.43 -2.07
CA PRO A 299 -6.62 -15.18 -3.49
C PRO A 299 -7.99 -15.68 -3.95
N ILE A 300 -8.80 -14.80 -4.55
CA ILE A 300 -10.18 -15.10 -4.97
C ILE A 300 -10.38 -15.15 -6.49
N GLY A 301 -9.30 -15.05 -7.26
CA GLY A 301 -9.31 -15.02 -8.73
C GLY A 301 -8.14 -14.22 -9.30
N GLU A 302 -8.13 -14.00 -10.61
CA GLU A 302 -7.03 -13.31 -11.31
C GLU A 302 -6.78 -11.89 -10.76
N GLY A 303 -5.74 -11.74 -9.95
CA GLY A 303 -5.31 -10.45 -9.38
C GLY A 303 -6.19 -9.90 -8.27
N GLN A 304 -7.14 -10.68 -7.73
CA GLN A 304 -8.05 -10.25 -6.67
C GLN A 304 -7.78 -10.98 -5.36
N PHE A 305 -7.70 -10.22 -4.28
CA PHE A 305 -7.45 -10.74 -2.94
C PHE A 305 -8.46 -10.19 -1.94
N ILE A 306 -8.83 -11.02 -0.97
CA ILE A 306 -9.50 -10.55 0.25
C ILE A 306 -8.49 -10.55 1.39
N ALA A 307 -8.56 -9.53 2.23
CA ALA A 307 -7.85 -9.45 3.50
C ALA A 307 -8.84 -9.77 4.61
N LEU A 308 -8.65 -10.91 5.27
CA LEU A 308 -9.48 -11.28 6.42
C LEU A 308 -9.12 -10.39 7.61
N THR A 309 -10.13 -9.86 8.31
CA THR A 309 -9.89 -9.22 9.61
C THR A 309 -9.31 -10.24 10.58
N GLU A 310 -8.59 -9.77 11.60
CA GLU A 310 -7.98 -10.68 12.58
C GLU A 310 -9.03 -11.52 13.32
N ASP A 311 -10.19 -10.93 13.63
CA ASP A 311 -11.32 -11.66 14.21
C ASP A 311 -11.86 -12.75 13.25
N PHE A 312 -12.04 -12.42 11.96
CA PHE A 312 -12.47 -13.42 10.98
C PHE A 312 -11.43 -14.53 10.85
N ARG A 313 -10.14 -14.19 10.72
CA ARG A 313 -9.05 -15.16 10.64
C ARG A 313 -9.07 -16.14 11.81
N ARG A 314 -9.20 -15.64 13.04
CA ARG A 314 -9.31 -16.46 14.25
C ARG A 314 -10.51 -17.41 14.19
N ARG A 315 -11.72 -16.89 13.93
CA ARG A 315 -12.94 -17.71 13.85
C ARG A 315 -12.87 -18.74 12.72
N LEU A 316 -12.29 -18.36 11.57
CA LEU A 316 -12.10 -19.25 10.43
C LEU A 316 -11.11 -20.38 10.76
N ASN A 317 -10.07 -20.08 11.55
CA ASN A 317 -9.13 -21.09 12.04
C ASN A 317 -9.79 -22.09 12.99
N ASP A 318 -10.71 -21.65 13.86
CA ASP A 318 -11.48 -22.56 14.72
C ASP A 318 -12.38 -23.47 13.89
N ILE A 319 -13.12 -22.89 12.93
CA ILE A 319 -13.94 -23.67 11.98
C ILE A 319 -13.07 -24.70 11.26
N TYR A 320 -11.92 -24.28 10.71
CA TYR A 320 -11.00 -25.15 10.00
C TYR A 320 -10.49 -26.31 10.88
N SER A 321 -10.09 -26.02 12.12
CA SER A 321 -9.47 -26.99 13.03
C SER A 321 -10.43 -28.09 13.49
N PHE A 322 -11.71 -27.76 13.62
CA PHE A 322 -12.73 -28.68 14.13
C PHE A 322 -13.66 -29.27 13.07
N SER A 323 -13.51 -28.86 11.81
CA SER A 323 -14.30 -29.36 10.70
C SER A 323 -13.57 -30.42 9.89
N GLU A 324 -14.36 -31.32 9.33
CA GLU A 324 -13.89 -32.29 8.35
C GLU A 324 -14.73 -32.16 7.07
N SER A 325 -14.06 -32.35 5.94
CA SER A 325 -14.72 -32.40 4.64
C SER A 325 -14.93 -33.86 4.24
N GLN A 326 -16.18 -34.34 4.27
CA GLN A 326 -16.53 -35.68 3.78
C GLN A 326 -17.55 -35.58 2.65
N HIS A 327 -17.30 -36.23 1.52
CA HIS A 327 -18.18 -36.24 0.33
C HIS A 327 -18.55 -34.84 -0.18
N GLY A 328 -17.65 -33.86 -0.04
CA GLY A 328 -17.90 -32.48 -0.45
C GLY A 328 -18.77 -31.67 0.52
N GLN A 329 -19.13 -32.23 1.67
CA GLN A 329 -19.84 -31.51 2.73
C GLN A 329 -18.90 -31.23 3.91
N LEU A 330 -18.84 -29.96 4.32
CA LEU A 330 -18.16 -29.55 5.52
C LEU A 330 -19.02 -29.91 6.74
N ARG A 331 -18.45 -30.62 7.71
CA ARG A 331 -19.18 -30.99 8.92
C ARG A 331 -18.29 -30.97 10.16
N VAL A 332 -18.92 -30.83 11.32
CA VAL A 332 -18.28 -30.84 12.62
C VAL A 332 -18.93 -31.88 13.51
N HIS A 333 -18.14 -32.55 14.34
CA HIS A 333 -18.67 -33.49 15.32
C HIS A 333 -19.26 -32.73 16.52
N GLN A 334 -20.29 -33.29 17.17
CA GLN A 334 -20.92 -32.67 18.35
C GLN A 334 -19.95 -32.28 19.48
N LEU A 335 -18.79 -32.94 19.55
CA LEU A 335 -17.74 -32.66 20.55
C LEU A 335 -17.03 -31.32 20.30
N ALA A 336 -17.04 -30.81 19.07
CA ALA A 336 -16.45 -29.52 18.72
C ALA A 336 -17.36 -28.34 19.05
N ILE A 337 -18.63 -28.59 19.40
CA ILE A 337 -19.63 -27.55 19.63
C ILE A 337 -19.19 -26.51 20.66
N PRO A 338 -18.62 -26.87 21.84
CA PRO A 338 -18.16 -25.87 22.80
C PRO A 338 -17.13 -24.89 22.22
N ALA A 339 -16.16 -25.38 21.44
CA ALA A 339 -15.13 -24.54 20.84
C ALA A 339 -15.69 -23.66 19.71
N LEU A 340 -16.65 -24.20 18.95
CA LEU A 340 -17.31 -23.45 17.88
C LEU A 340 -18.36 -22.46 18.39
N ASP A 341 -18.99 -22.71 19.55
CA ASP A 341 -19.93 -21.76 20.17
C ASP A 341 -19.25 -20.42 20.46
N GLU A 342 -17.99 -20.45 20.91
CA GLU A 342 -17.17 -19.25 21.09
C GLU A 342 -16.89 -18.56 19.74
N ALA A 343 -16.47 -19.33 18.72
CA ALA A 343 -16.23 -18.81 17.38
C ALA A 343 -17.50 -18.26 16.69
N PHE A 344 -18.68 -18.67 17.14
CA PHE A 344 -19.97 -18.22 16.61
C PHE A 344 -20.72 -17.24 17.52
N ALA A 345 -20.18 -16.94 18.70
CA ALA A 345 -20.82 -16.08 19.68
C ALA A 345 -21.08 -14.68 19.12
N ASP A 346 -22.28 -14.16 19.42
CA ASP A 346 -22.77 -12.83 19.07
C ASP A 346 -22.89 -12.53 17.56
N GLN A 347 -23.08 -13.58 16.74
CA GLN A 347 -23.18 -13.46 15.28
C GLN A 347 -24.61 -13.73 14.76
N PRO A 348 -25.39 -12.69 14.40
CA PRO A 348 -26.78 -12.85 13.92
C PRO A 348 -26.87 -13.49 12.52
N ASN A 349 -25.77 -13.50 11.78
CA ASN A 349 -25.57 -14.09 10.46
C ASN A 349 -25.44 -15.63 10.49
N ILE A 350 -25.49 -16.24 11.68
CA ILE A 350 -25.44 -17.70 11.85
C ILE A 350 -26.81 -18.25 12.26
N ILE A 351 -27.30 -19.20 11.48
CA ILE A 351 -28.58 -19.88 11.72
C ILE A 351 -28.29 -21.28 12.24
N PHE A 352 -28.65 -21.51 13.50
CA PHE A 352 -28.58 -22.82 14.15
C PHE A 352 -29.92 -23.53 14.12
N ASP A 353 -29.89 -24.83 13.84
CA ASP A 353 -31.05 -25.69 14.04
C ASP A 353 -31.36 -25.95 15.54
N GLU A 354 -32.48 -26.60 15.79
CA GLU A 354 -32.91 -26.93 17.17
C GLU A 354 -31.96 -27.95 17.83
N ARG A 355 -31.30 -28.82 17.05
CA ARG A 355 -30.40 -29.86 17.57
C ARG A 355 -29.14 -29.24 18.17
N TRP A 356 -28.55 -28.27 17.50
CA TRP A 356 -27.37 -27.54 17.99
C TRP A 356 -27.66 -26.92 19.36
N ARG A 357 -28.80 -26.22 19.47
CA ARG A 357 -29.23 -25.60 20.73
C ARG A 357 -29.45 -26.63 21.84
N LYS A 358 -30.05 -27.79 21.52
CA LYS A 358 -30.23 -28.89 22.49
C LYS A 358 -28.90 -29.47 22.96
N VAL A 359 -27.92 -29.62 22.06
CA VAL A 359 -26.59 -30.11 22.45
C VAL A 359 -25.88 -29.11 23.36
N LEU A 360 -25.89 -27.81 23.01
CA LEU A 360 -25.36 -26.76 23.89
C LEU A 360 -26.03 -26.73 25.27
N GLN A 361 -27.36 -26.84 25.30
CA GLN A 361 -28.09 -26.89 26.57
C GLN A 361 -27.71 -28.12 27.39
N ARG A 362 -27.57 -29.30 26.75
CA ARG A 362 -27.13 -30.53 27.41
C ARG A 362 -25.72 -30.39 27.99
N LEU A 363 -24.79 -29.81 27.23
CA LEU A 363 -23.43 -29.52 27.67
C LEU A 363 -23.44 -28.61 28.90
N LYS A 364 -24.14 -27.47 28.84
CA LYS A 364 -24.26 -26.53 29.97
C LYS A 364 -24.91 -27.16 31.21
N SER A 365 -25.87 -28.07 31.02
CA SER A 365 -26.53 -28.76 32.14
C SER A 365 -25.64 -29.82 32.81
N ALA A 366 -24.76 -30.47 32.05
CA ALA A 366 -23.97 -31.61 32.52
C ALA A 366 -23.02 -31.24 33.67
N ASP A 367 -22.45 -30.03 33.67
CA ASP A 367 -21.52 -29.56 34.70
C ASP A 367 -22.14 -29.56 36.11
N THR A 368 -23.46 -29.36 36.19
CA THR A 368 -24.20 -29.30 37.47
C THR A 368 -24.91 -30.62 37.81
N MET A 369 -24.87 -31.61 36.93
CA MET A 369 -25.48 -32.91 37.19
C MET A 369 -24.70 -33.69 38.24
N GLN A 370 -25.46 -34.32 39.14
CA GLN A 370 -24.99 -35.29 40.11
C GLN A 370 -25.69 -36.62 39.86
N PHE A 371 -24.90 -37.69 39.79
CA PHE A 371 -25.36 -39.05 39.55
C PHE A 371 -25.28 -39.84 40.85
N ALA A 372 -26.29 -40.65 41.13
CA ALA A 372 -26.28 -41.50 42.31
C ALA A 372 -25.31 -42.66 42.11
N ILE A 373 -24.50 -42.95 43.14
CA ILE A 373 -23.65 -44.14 43.16
C ILE A 373 -24.56 -45.38 43.16
N PRO A 374 -24.29 -46.41 42.34
CA PRO A 374 -25.08 -47.63 42.32
C PRO A 374 -25.15 -48.27 43.71
N SER A 375 -26.36 -48.59 44.18
CA SER A 375 -26.57 -49.20 45.51
C SER A 375 -25.97 -50.61 45.64
N THR A 376 -25.57 -51.21 44.52
CA THR A 376 -24.90 -52.52 44.46
C THR A 376 -23.38 -52.43 44.65
N LEU A 377 -22.80 -51.23 44.63
CA LEU A 377 -21.39 -51.03 44.90
C LEU A 377 -21.14 -51.12 46.41
N THR A 378 -20.36 -52.11 46.84
CA THR A 378 -20.14 -52.41 48.27
C THR A 378 -18.89 -51.75 48.84
N VAL A 379 -18.25 -50.84 48.09
CA VAL A 379 -16.99 -50.18 48.45
C VAL A 379 -17.23 -48.68 48.59
N ASP A 380 -16.65 -48.07 49.62
CA ASP A 380 -16.67 -46.62 49.78
C ASP A 380 -15.67 -45.96 48.82
N LEU A 381 -16.17 -45.09 47.96
CA LEU A 381 -15.33 -44.29 47.05
C LEU A 381 -14.63 -43.17 47.82
N ARG A 382 -13.34 -42.97 47.55
CA ARG A 382 -12.62 -41.76 47.99
C ARG A 382 -13.13 -40.54 47.21
N GLU A 383 -12.90 -39.33 47.73
CA GLU A 383 -13.39 -38.09 47.10
C GLU A 383 -13.00 -37.98 45.62
N TYR A 384 -11.74 -38.24 45.27
CA TYR A 384 -11.29 -38.20 43.88
C TYR A 384 -11.93 -39.27 42.99
N GLN A 385 -12.27 -40.45 43.54
CA GLN A 385 -12.94 -41.53 42.80
C GLN A 385 -14.40 -41.20 42.57
N LEU A 386 -15.03 -40.51 43.54
CA LEU A 386 -16.37 -39.97 43.38
C LEU A 386 -16.38 -38.89 42.30
N GLU A 387 -15.40 -37.99 42.27
CA GLU A 387 -15.25 -36.99 41.21
C GLU A 387 -15.07 -37.66 39.84
N ALA A 388 -14.20 -38.67 39.74
CA ALA A 388 -14.01 -39.45 38.52
C ALA A 388 -15.31 -40.14 38.07
N PHE A 389 -16.04 -40.77 38.99
CA PHE A 389 -17.35 -41.38 38.71
C PHE A 389 -18.37 -40.36 38.19
N GLN A 390 -18.48 -39.19 38.85
CA GLN A 390 -19.38 -38.11 38.41
C GLN A 390 -19.00 -37.62 37.02
N TRP A 391 -17.69 -37.44 36.75
CA TRP A 391 -17.19 -37.03 35.45
C TRP A 391 -17.50 -38.07 34.36
N LEU A 392 -17.26 -39.37 34.61
CA LEU A 392 -17.58 -40.46 33.69
C LEU A 392 -19.09 -40.50 33.37
N CYS A 393 -19.95 -40.35 34.38
CA CYS A 393 -21.39 -40.29 34.18
C CYS A 393 -21.81 -39.07 33.33
N ARG A 394 -21.16 -37.91 33.49
CA ARG A 394 -21.38 -36.75 32.62
C ARG A 394 -20.93 -37.01 31.19
N MET A 395 -19.80 -37.68 30.97
CA MET A 395 -19.32 -38.07 29.64
C MET A 395 -20.32 -38.99 28.94
N ASP A 396 -20.83 -40.02 29.65
CA ASP A 396 -21.86 -40.93 29.14
C ASP A 396 -23.18 -40.20 28.85
N TYR A 397 -23.64 -39.34 29.77
CA TYR A 397 -24.82 -38.49 29.56
C TYR A 397 -24.70 -37.61 28.31
N LEU A 398 -23.51 -37.13 28.00
CA LEU A 398 -23.22 -36.34 26.79
C LEU A 398 -22.99 -37.21 25.54
N GLY A 399 -22.95 -38.54 25.68
CA GLY A 399 -22.68 -39.48 24.59
C GLY A 399 -21.24 -39.39 24.08
N MET A 400 -20.32 -38.98 24.96
CA MET A 400 -18.89 -38.78 24.70
C MET A 400 -18.12 -39.97 25.23
N GLY A 401 -17.08 -40.39 24.51
CA GLY A 401 -16.12 -41.35 25.05
C GLY A 401 -15.27 -40.70 26.13
N ALA A 402 -14.81 -41.50 27.10
CA ALA A 402 -13.89 -41.05 28.14
C ALA A 402 -12.61 -41.90 28.11
N CYS A 403 -11.47 -41.25 28.31
CA CYS A 403 -10.19 -41.92 28.54
C CYS A 403 -9.77 -41.65 29.98
N LEU A 404 -9.89 -42.66 30.85
CA LEU A 404 -9.53 -42.56 32.25
C LEU A 404 -8.04 -42.88 32.41
N ALA A 405 -7.23 -41.83 32.47
CA ALA A 405 -5.76 -41.91 32.42
C ALA A 405 -5.08 -41.60 33.76
N ASP A 406 -5.74 -41.92 34.88
CA ASP A 406 -5.18 -41.70 36.22
C ASP A 406 -3.94 -42.54 36.49
N ASP A 407 -3.15 -42.13 37.49
CA ASP A 407 -1.95 -42.85 37.91
C ASP A 407 -2.23 -44.31 38.33
N MET A 408 -1.20 -45.15 38.21
CA MET A 408 -1.28 -46.55 38.63
C MET A 408 -1.55 -46.65 40.14
N GLY A 409 -2.50 -47.51 40.53
CA GLY A 409 -2.85 -47.74 41.94
C GLY A 409 -3.96 -46.84 42.51
N LEU A 410 -4.49 -45.87 41.74
CA LEU A 410 -5.58 -45.00 42.19
C LEU A 410 -6.97 -45.65 42.19
N GLY A 411 -7.12 -46.82 41.56
CA GLY A 411 -8.36 -47.61 41.61
C GLY A 411 -9.31 -47.43 40.42
N LYS A 412 -8.81 -47.11 39.22
CA LYS A 412 -9.61 -46.99 37.97
C LYS A 412 -10.65 -48.10 37.72
N THR A 413 -10.39 -49.33 38.18
CA THR A 413 -11.35 -50.43 38.05
C THR A 413 -12.61 -50.19 38.88
N VAL A 414 -12.51 -49.64 40.10
CA VAL A 414 -13.70 -49.37 40.94
C VAL A 414 -14.48 -48.15 40.43
N GLU A 415 -13.82 -47.23 39.73
CA GLU A 415 -14.48 -46.07 39.09
C GLU A 415 -15.28 -46.47 37.85
N ALA A 416 -14.87 -47.54 37.16
CA ALA A 416 -15.50 -48.03 35.94
C ALA A 416 -16.61 -49.08 36.15
N LEU A 417 -16.58 -49.80 37.28
CA LEU A 417 -17.59 -50.78 37.69
C LEU A 417 -18.79 -50.11 38.33
#